data_AF-A0A1I2C9A8-F1
#
_entry.id   AF-A0A1I2C9A8-F1
#
_cell.length_a   1.000
_cell.length_b   1.000
_cell.length_c   1.000
_cell.angle_alpha   90.00
_cell.angle_beta   90.00
_cell.angle_gamma   90.00
#
_symmetry.space_group_name_H-M   'P 1'
#
loop_
_entity.id
_entity.type
_entity.pdbx_description
1 polymer ?
#
loop_
_entity_poly.entity_id
_entity_poly.type
_entity_poly.pdbx_seq_one_letter_code
_entity_poly.pdbx_strand_id
1 'polypeptide(L)'
;MPLAPAAAVVLLLTAPRREETGHFLASPWPGDPTTALGTREALQVAVRAAPSPAGPELVALTGDDPGGHLARAQAHLQRAEWRMAVFYLNRHAEVADARSAVIARYDAGLIDIGLGGAARHLFEALLEAPTSTHSLAAELFWGARSLLVDDSERRWHARMALTGFGRAAGPELQILAEIELARLLWQQSCPIADIGGTCGVMSRVNWHVGCGRVQRDALLVVERDAELAGEARRRLQSALRRARALPTSERLSEAVMHARWLLAESTFEELLRLHQPIGLDFSLEEWRAELPGRRHALILSNQRATHDASTRRMSAFITRKYALHRQLEREYDAIIAEADPHTIFAALHRGAQATRDVVLHLELDRNRPPKDDFFCCYSDRFAPMLAAAAERTASCASLAVETGLVDEWATRCQDAAAELEPDRFPSRDELTPDRASSQPVAFDLVANLDHD
;
A
#
# COMPACT_ATOMS: atom_id res chain seq x y z
N MET A 1 19.55 27.36 60.61
CA MET A 1 18.41 26.42 60.59
C MET A 1 18.76 25.31 59.61
N PRO A 2 18.81 24.05 60.07
CA PRO A 2 19.24 22.90 59.29
C PRO A 2 18.05 22.16 58.66
N LEU A 3 18.32 21.34 57.63
CA LEU A 3 17.66 20.06 57.27
C LEU A 3 18.41 19.59 55.99
N ALA A 4 19.45 18.75 56.15
CA ALA A 4 19.43 17.28 56.09
C ALA A 4 19.66 16.74 54.65
N PRO A 5 20.73 15.96 54.40
CA PRO A 5 21.01 15.34 53.10
C PRO A 5 20.39 13.93 52.99
N ALA A 6 19.89 13.58 51.81
CA ALA A 6 19.46 12.22 51.49
C ALA A 6 20.67 11.32 51.19
N ALA A 7 20.72 10.17 51.85
CA ALA A 7 21.77 9.18 51.79
C ALA A 7 21.79 8.44 50.44
N ALA A 8 22.99 8.28 49.87
CA ALA A 8 23.26 7.31 48.82
C ALA A 8 23.71 5.99 49.48
N VAL A 9 22.92 4.93 49.30
CA VAL A 9 23.29 3.58 49.69
C VAL A 9 23.94 2.90 48.48
N VAL A 10 25.24 2.65 48.60
CA VAL A 10 26.01 1.76 47.74
C VAL A 10 25.80 0.33 48.24
N LEU A 11 25.30 -0.56 47.39
CA LEU A 11 25.31 -2.00 47.61
C LEU A 11 26.06 -2.68 46.47
N LEU A 12 27.32 -3.03 46.78
CA LEU A 12 28.12 -4.02 46.08
C LEU A 12 27.50 -5.40 46.33
N LEU A 13 27.18 -6.13 45.27
CA LEU A 13 27.01 -7.58 45.35
C LEU A 13 27.73 -8.29 44.21
N THR A 14 28.45 -9.31 44.64
CA THR A 14 29.40 -10.17 43.95
C THR A 14 28.73 -11.12 42.96
N ALA A 15 29.38 -11.35 41.82
CA ALA A 15 28.99 -12.35 40.83
C ALA A 15 29.36 -13.78 41.28
N PRO A 16 28.51 -14.79 41.00
CA PRO A 16 28.96 -16.15 40.82
C PRO A 16 28.99 -16.55 39.34
N ARG A 17 29.98 -17.35 38.97
CA ARG A 17 30.06 -18.08 37.70
C ARG A 17 29.39 -19.46 37.84
N ARG A 18 28.82 -19.88 36.71
CA ARG A 18 28.66 -21.24 36.15
C ARG A 18 27.31 -21.98 36.30
N GLU A 19 26.83 -22.38 35.12
CA GLU A 19 26.12 -23.61 34.72
C GLU A 19 24.88 -24.02 35.52
N GLU A 20 23.69 -23.90 34.89
CA GLU A 20 22.82 -25.05 34.58
C GLU A 20 21.58 -24.62 33.76
N THR A 21 21.08 -25.63 33.04
CA THR A 21 19.94 -25.75 32.14
C THR A 21 18.66 -24.93 32.42
N GLY A 22 18.10 -24.37 31.34
CA GLY A 22 16.70 -24.46 30.95
C GLY A 22 15.61 -23.98 31.92
N HIS A 23 15.20 -22.71 31.79
CA HIS A 23 13.83 -22.27 32.06
C HIS A 23 13.48 -21.14 31.09
N PHE A 24 12.46 -21.36 30.24
CA PHE A 24 11.86 -20.31 29.43
C PHE A 24 10.89 -19.50 30.32
N LEU A 25 11.08 -18.17 30.27
CA LEU A 25 10.13 -17.09 30.54
C LEU A 25 9.10 -17.30 31.66
N ALA A 26 9.37 -16.72 32.84
CA ALA A 26 8.32 -16.39 33.80
C ALA A 26 7.50 -15.19 33.29
N SER A 27 6.17 -15.31 33.32
CA SER A 27 5.21 -14.25 33.01
C SER A 27 5.32 -13.09 34.02
N PRO A 28 5.29 -11.80 33.60
CA PRO A 28 5.43 -10.66 34.51
C PRO A 28 4.12 -10.19 35.18
N TRP A 29 3.02 -10.94 35.13
CA TRP A 29 1.71 -10.48 35.64
C TRP A 29 1.18 -11.32 36.81
N PRO A 30 0.68 -10.71 37.90
CA PRO A 30 0.20 -11.45 39.06
C PRO A 30 -1.30 -11.80 38.95
N GLY A 31 -1.63 -13.06 39.27
CA GLY A 31 -2.96 -13.49 39.69
C GLY A 31 -3.70 -14.39 38.70
N ASP A 32 -3.48 -15.69 38.83
CA ASP A 32 -4.25 -16.76 38.18
C ASP A 32 -5.27 -17.37 39.16
N PRO A 33 -6.45 -17.77 38.67
CA PRO A 33 -7.04 -19.02 39.14
C PRO A 33 -7.46 -19.90 37.95
N THR A 34 -6.54 -20.70 37.41
CA THR A 34 -6.85 -21.78 36.47
C THR A 34 -6.46 -23.13 37.04
N THR A 35 -7.40 -23.74 37.74
CA THR A 35 -7.45 -25.19 37.93
C THR A 35 -8.86 -25.67 37.67
N ALA A 36 -9.24 -25.90 36.40
CA ALA A 36 -10.34 -26.83 36.00
C ALA A 36 -10.69 -26.84 34.48
N LEU A 37 -9.74 -26.87 33.53
CA LEU A 37 -10.09 -27.08 32.10
C LEU A 37 -9.15 -28.07 31.42
N GLY A 38 -9.16 -29.33 31.87
CA GLY A 38 -8.30 -30.40 31.34
C GLY A 38 -9.00 -31.47 30.49
N THR A 39 -10.32 -31.42 30.29
CA THR A 39 -11.07 -32.49 29.60
C THR A 39 -11.98 -31.98 28.49
N ARG A 40 -12.20 -32.83 27.48
CA ARG A 40 -13.10 -32.59 26.35
C ARG A 40 -14.52 -32.28 26.80
N GLU A 41 -15.04 -32.97 27.82
CA GLU A 41 -16.33 -32.64 28.43
C GLU A 41 -16.34 -31.25 29.08
N ALA A 42 -15.29 -30.86 29.80
CA ALA A 42 -15.23 -29.54 30.47
C ALA A 42 -15.30 -28.39 29.45
N LEU A 43 -14.63 -28.55 28.30
CA LEU A 43 -14.68 -27.60 27.19
C LEU A 43 -16.06 -27.57 26.51
N GLN A 44 -16.70 -28.73 26.31
CA GLN A 44 -18.05 -28.78 25.73
C GLN A 44 -19.12 -28.18 26.65
N VAL A 45 -18.97 -28.32 27.97
CA VAL A 45 -19.84 -27.68 28.96
C VAL A 45 -19.61 -26.17 28.98
N ALA A 46 -18.37 -25.70 28.95
CA ALA A 46 -18.04 -24.27 28.88
C ALA A 46 -18.61 -23.60 27.61
N VAL A 47 -18.54 -24.28 26.46
CA VAL A 47 -19.10 -23.78 25.18
C VAL A 47 -20.63 -23.71 25.19
N ARG A 48 -21.31 -24.67 25.85
CA ARG A 48 -22.78 -24.64 25.99
C ARG A 48 -23.27 -23.65 27.04
N ALA A 49 -22.42 -23.33 28.02
CA ALA A 49 -22.72 -22.39 29.10
C ALA A 49 -22.35 -20.94 28.75
N ALA A 50 -21.55 -20.72 27.71
CA ALA A 50 -21.19 -19.39 27.24
C ALA A 50 -22.42 -18.67 26.67
N PRO A 51 -22.87 -17.54 27.24
CA PRO A 51 -23.93 -16.75 26.63
C PRO A 51 -23.47 -16.27 25.25
N SER A 52 -24.39 -16.18 24.29
CA SER A 52 -24.13 -15.56 23.00
C SER A 52 -23.58 -14.15 23.25
N PRO A 53 -22.35 -13.82 22.84
CA PRO A 53 -21.83 -12.48 23.08
C PRO A 53 -22.70 -11.50 22.28
N ALA A 54 -23.23 -10.50 22.97
CA ALA A 54 -23.63 -9.29 22.27
C ALA A 54 -22.37 -8.79 21.56
N GLY A 55 -22.39 -8.80 20.22
CA GLY A 55 -21.34 -8.14 19.43
C GLY A 55 -21.23 -6.67 19.83
N PRO A 56 -20.20 -5.93 19.38
CA PRO A 56 -20.18 -4.49 19.56
C PRO A 56 -21.52 -3.95 19.06
N GLU A 57 -22.24 -3.26 19.94
CA GLU A 57 -23.48 -2.57 19.59
C GLU A 57 -23.06 -1.48 18.59
N LEU A 58 -23.11 -1.82 17.30
CA LEU A 58 -23.15 -0.81 16.25
C LEU A 58 -24.38 0.02 16.60
N VAL A 59 -24.12 1.27 17.00
CA VAL A 59 -25.13 2.26 17.35
C VAL A 59 -26.27 2.11 16.35
N ALA A 60 -27.45 1.71 16.84
CA ALA A 60 -28.63 1.71 16.02
C ALA A 60 -28.73 3.11 15.40
N LEU A 61 -28.64 3.19 14.08
CA LEU A 61 -29.16 4.36 13.38
C LEU A 61 -30.65 4.33 13.65
N THR A 62 -31.07 5.00 14.71
CA THR A 62 -32.47 5.31 14.97
C THR A 62 -32.91 6.25 13.86
N GLY A 63 -33.35 5.67 12.75
CA GLY A 63 -33.87 6.36 11.58
C GLY A 63 -34.88 5.45 10.89
N ASP A 64 -36.14 5.59 11.29
CA ASP A 64 -37.42 5.36 10.60
C ASP A 64 -37.69 4.19 9.64
N ASP A 65 -36.75 3.26 9.37
CA ASP A 65 -37.04 2.13 8.47
C ASP A 65 -36.40 0.79 8.92
N PRO A 66 -36.95 0.13 9.95
CA PRO A 66 -36.52 -1.20 10.39
C PRO A 66 -36.75 -2.31 9.34
N GLY A 67 -37.34 -2.00 8.17
CA GLY A 67 -37.50 -2.89 7.02
C GLY A 67 -36.71 -2.46 5.77
N GLY A 68 -35.91 -1.40 5.87
CA GLY A 68 -35.27 -0.75 4.73
C GLY A 68 -34.21 -1.59 4.03
N HIS A 69 -33.81 -1.16 2.84
CA HIS A 69 -32.78 -1.85 2.05
C HIS A 69 -31.44 -1.94 2.81
N LEU A 70 -31.11 -0.97 3.66
CA LEU A 70 -29.89 -0.96 4.47
C LEU A 70 -29.94 -1.98 5.63
N ALA A 71 -31.05 -2.03 6.37
CA ALA A 71 -31.27 -3.02 7.43
C ALA A 71 -31.28 -4.45 6.87
N ARG A 72 -31.88 -4.63 5.68
CA ARG A 72 -31.85 -5.91 4.95
C ARG A 72 -30.44 -6.25 4.46
N ALA A 73 -29.68 -5.28 3.93
CA ALA A 73 -28.30 -5.48 3.48
C ALA A 73 -27.37 -5.87 4.64
N GLN A 74 -27.46 -5.22 5.79
CA GLN A 74 -26.73 -5.62 7.01
C GLN A 74 -27.11 -7.02 7.47
N ALA A 75 -28.41 -7.35 7.50
CA ALA A 75 -28.88 -8.69 7.85
C ALA A 75 -28.48 -9.75 6.80
N HIS A 76 -28.24 -9.37 5.54
CA HIS A 76 -27.73 -10.25 4.50
C HIS A 76 -26.21 -10.45 4.62
N LEU A 77 -25.44 -9.39 4.91
CA LEU A 77 -24.00 -9.49 5.20
C LEU A 77 -23.74 -10.41 6.39
N GLN A 78 -24.42 -10.17 7.52
CA GLN A 78 -24.26 -11.00 8.72
C GLN A 78 -24.64 -12.48 8.48
N ARG A 79 -25.66 -12.74 7.66
CA ARG A 79 -26.05 -14.12 7.30
C ARG A 79 -25.08 -14.77 6.30
N ALA A 80 -24.47 -13.99 5.42
CA ALA A 80 -23.49 -14.48 4.45
C ALA A 80 -22.18 -14.89 5.15
N GLU A 81 -21.68 -14.08 6.08
CA GLU A 81 -20.51 -14.37 6.91
C GLU A 81 -20.71 -15.65 7.73
N TRP A 82 -21.87 -15.78 8.37
CA TRP A 82 -22.21 -16.99 9.15
C TRP A 82 -22.33 -18.25 8.30
N ARG A 83 -22.94 -18.17 7.10
CA ARG A 83 -23.04 -19.32 6.21
C ARG A 83 -21.68 -19.78 5.70
N MET A 84 -20.78 -18.84 5.44
CA MET A 84 -19.42 -19.12 5.00
C MET A 84 -18.61 -19.77 6.14
N ALA A 85 -18.69 -19.23 7.36
CA ALA A 85 -18.09 -19.85 8.54
C ALA A 85 -18.62 -21.26 8.80
N VAL A 86 -19.93 -21.49 8.73
CA VAL A 86 -20.56 -22.81 8.88
C VAL A 86 -20.18 -23.77 7.74
N PHE A 87 -20.05 -23.28 6.52
CA PHE A 87 -19.59 -24.07 5.37
C PHE A 87 -18.13 -24.54 5.57
N TYR A 88 -17.23 -23.66 6.01
CA TYR A 88 -15.85 -24.04 6.35
C TYR A 88 -15.81 -25.02 7.52
N LEU A 89 -16.57 -24.77 8.59
CA LEU A 89 -16.66 -25.68 9.73
C LEU A 89 -17.16 -27.08 9.33
N ASN A 90 -18.19 -27.17 8.47
CA ASN A 90 -18.72 -28.46 8.01
C ASN A 90 -17.80 -29.17 7.01
N ARG A 91 -17.14 -28.43 6.10
CA ARG A 91 -16.20 -29.00 5.13
C ARG A 91 -14.94 -29.59 5.78
N HIS A 92 -14.54 -29.07 6.94
CA HIS A 92 -13.34 -29.51 7.65
C HIS A 92 -13.61 -30.35 8.91
N ALA A 93 -14.88 -30.56 9.28
CA ALA A 93 -15.27 -31.43 10.40
C ALA A 93 -15.07 -32.93 10.13
N GLU A 94 -15.00 -33.36 8.86
CA GLU A 94 -14.82 -34.78 8.49
C GLU A 94 -13.35 -35.25 8.52
N VAL A 95 -12.39 -34.33 8.63
CA VAL A 95 -10.96 -34.68 8.67
C VAL A 95 -10.55 -34.91 10.13
N ALA A 96 -10.37 -36.17 10.53
CA ALA A 96 -10.09 -36.61 11.90
C ALA A 96 -8.74 -36.17 12.51
N ASP A 97 -8.06 -35.17 11.93
CA ASP A 97 -6.82 -34.63 12.47
C ASP A 97 -7.09 -33.28 13.17
N ALA A 98 -6.86 -33.25 14.49
CA ALA A 98 -6.99 -32.04 15.32
C ALA A 98 -6.16 -30.87 14.78
N ARG A 99 -5.10 -31.17 14.02
CA ARG A 99 -4.24 -30.20 13.34
C ARG A 99 -4.97 -29.39 12.26
N SER A 100 -5.77 -30.06 11.42
CA SER A 100 -6.55 -29.42 10.35
C SER A 100 -7.75 -28.66 10.89
N ALA A 101 -8.38 -29.16 11.95
CA ALA A 101 -9.51 -28.50 12.61
C ALA A 101 -9.10 -27.21 13.35
N VAL A 102 -7.85 -27.11 13.83
CA VAL A 102 -7.32 -25.92 14.53
C VAL A 102 -6.87 -24.85 13.53
N ILE A 103 -6.18 -25.23 12.45
CA ILE A 103 -5.82 -24.30 11.36
C ILE A 103 -7.10 -23.76 10.70
N ALA A 104 -8.09 -24.62 10.42
CA ALA A 104 -9.38 -24.19 9.90
C ALA A 104 -10.17 -23.29 10.88
N ARG A 105 -9.98 -23.42 12.20
CA ARG A 105 -10.57 -22.50 13.19
C ARG A 105 -9.86 -21.14 13.26
N TYR A 106 -8.57 -21.09 12.91
CA TYR A 106 -7.79 -19.86 12.91
C TYR A 106 -7.94 -19.10 11.57
N ASP A 107 -8.03 -19.83 10.44
CA ASP A 107 -8.25 -19.26 9.10
C ASP A 107 -9.74 -18.90 8.87
N ALA A 108 -10.70 -19.65 9.43
CA ALA A 108 -12.12 -19.33 9.33
C ALA A 108 -12.59 -18.44 10.50
N GLY A 109 -12.39 -17.12 10.36
CA GLY A 109 -13.39 -16.15 10.83
C GLY A 109 -13.59 -15.96 12.34
N LEU A 110 -12.67 -16.36 13.22
CA LEU A 110 -12.74 -15.96 14.65
C LEU A 110 -12.46 -14.46 14.88
N ILE A 111 -12.05 -13.73 13.83
CA ILE A 111 -11.61 -12.33 13.89
C ILE A 111 -12.79 -11.35 13.73
N ASP A 112 -13.86 -11.69 12.99
CA ASP A 112 -14.99 -10.77 12.75
C ASP A 112 -16.13 -10.85 13.79
N ILE A 113 -16.08 -11.80 14.73
CA ILE A 113 -17.17 -12.04 15.71
C ILE A 113 -16.88 -11.50 17.13
N GLY A 114 -15.89 -10.62 17.31
CA GLY A 114 -15.70 -9.87 18.56
C GLY A 114 -15.14 -10.69 19.74
N LEU A 115 -14.50 -11.84 19.49
CA LEU A 115 -13.96 -12.75 20.52
C LEU A 115 -12.51 -12.45 20.95
N GLY A 116 -12.04 -11.21 20.79
CA GLY A 116 -10.61 -10.84 20.95
C GLY A 116 -9.94 -11.31 22.25
N GLY A 117 -10.64 -11.29 23.38
CA GLY A 117 -10.10 -11.77 24.67
C GLY A 117 -10.01 -13.30 24.78
N ALA A 118 -11.02 -14.02 24.29
CA ALA A 118 -11.05 -15.49 24.38
C ALA A 118 -10.10 -16.14 23.37
N ALA A 119 -9.96 -15.57 22.17
CA ALA A 119 -9.00 -16.01 21.17
C ALA A 119 -7.55 -15.86 21.67
N ARG A 120 -7.27 -14.76 22.39
CA ARG A 120 -5.95 -14.52 23.01
C ARG A 120 -5.60 -15.55 24.08
N HIS A 121 -6.51 -15.87 25.01
CA HIS A 121 -6.22 -16.87 26.05
C HIS A 121 -6.06 -18.28 25.49
N LEU A 122 -6.86 -18.65 24.48
CA LEU A 122 -6.71 -19.95 23.81
C LEU A 122 -5.35 -20.06 23.11
N PHE A 123 -4.87 -18.93 22.58
CA PHE A 123 -3.59 -18.83 21.92
C PHE A 123 -2.41 -18.95 22.88
N GLU A 124 -2.46 -18.24 24.01
CA GLU A 124 -1.46 -18.33 25.08
C GLU A 124 -1.37 -19.78 25.59
N ALA A 125 -2.51 -20.43 25.84
CA ALA A 125 -2.55 -21.84 26.24
C ALA A 125 -1.98 -22.82 25.19
N LEU A 126 -2.13 -22.51 23.89
CA LEU A 126 -1.55 -23.31 22.80
C LEU A 126 -0.04 -23.15 22.68
N LEU A 127 0.49 -21.96 22.94
CA LEU A 127 1.93 -21.71 22.98
C LEU A 127 2.60 -22.42 24.17
N GLU A 128 1.90 -22.54 25.29
CA GLU A 128 2.39 -23.21 26.50
C GLU A 128 2.25 -24.74 26.44
N ALA A 129 1.50 -25.28 25.46
CA ALA A 129 1.27 -26.72 25.35
C ALA A 129 2.57 -27.48 25.05
N PRO A 130 2.96 -28.49 25.87
CA PRO A 130 4.24 -29.20 25.76
C PRO A 130 4.44 -30.00 24.47
N THR A 131 3.39 -30.15 23.65
CA THR A 131 3.41 -30.94 22.40
C THR A 131 3.49 -30.07 21.15
N SER A 132 3.52 -28.74 21.26
CA SER A 132 3.65 -27.88 20.10
C SER A 132 5.08 -27.98 19.52
N THR A 133 5.20 -28.37 18.25
CA THR A 133 6.48 -28.26 17.55
C THR A 133 6.83 -26.77 17.41
N HIS A 134 8.11 -26.41 17.47
CA HIS A 134 8.54 -25.00 17.34
C HIS A 134 8.02 -24.34 16.04
N SER A 135 7.80 -25.12 14.98
CA SER A 135 7.21 -24.64 13.73
C SER A 135 5.72 -24.32 13.88
N LEU A 136 4.94 -25.16 14.57
CA LEU A 136 3.53 -24.86 14.85
C LEU A 136 3.39 -23.62 15.76
N ALA A 137 4.24 -23.51 16.77
CA ALA A 137 4.28 -22.33 17.64
C ALA A 137 4.62 -21.06 16.85
N ALA A 138 5.54 -21.14 15.88
CA ALA A 138 5.86 -20.02 15.00
C ALA A 138 4.71 -19.64 14.06
N GLU A 139 4.02 -20.61 13.46
CA GLU A 139 2.87 -20.36 12.59
C GLU A 139 1.70 -19.75 13.38
N LEU A 140 1.40 -20.28 14.56
CA LEU A 140 0.43 -19.69 15.47
C LEU A 140 0.84 -18.26 15.81
N PHE A 141 2.07 -18.06 16.31
CA PHE A 141 2.65 -16.74 16.58
C PHE A 141 2.40 -15.80 15.41
N TRP A 142 2.82 -16.18 14.20
CA TRP A 142 2.64 -15.37 13.00
C TRP A 142 1.17 -15.06 12.68
N GLY A 143 0.26 -16.02 12.87
CA GLY A 143 -1.17 -15.87 12.68
C GLY A 143 -1.79 -14.77 13.55
N ALA A 144 -1.27 -14.54 14.77
CA ALA A 144 -1.76 -13.47 15.65
C ALA A 144 -1.46 -12.05 15.12
N ARG A 145 -0.65 -11.89 14.07
CA ARG A 145 -0.31 -10.56 13.51
C ARG A 145 -1.54 -9.76 13.08
N SER A 146 -2.59 -10.44 12.60
CA SER A 146 -3.81 -9.79 12.09
C SER A 146 -4.63 -9.15 13.22
N LEU A 147 -4.40 -9.58 14.46
CA LEU A 147 -5.05 -9.04 15.65
C LEU A 147 -4.37 -7.75 16.16
N LEU A 148 -3.17 -7.44 15.66
CA LEU A 148 -2.40 -6.27 16.08
C LEU A 148 -2.93 -5.04 15.35
N VAL A 149 -3.32 -4.02 16.10
CA VAL A 149 -3.88 -2.78 15.54
C VAL A 149 -2.76 -1.78 15.23
N ASP A 150 -1.73 -1.76 16.06
CA ASP A 150 -0.68 -0.75 15.99
C ASP A 150 0.57 -1.23 15.23
N ASP A 151 1.16 -0.32 14.45
CA ASP A 151 2.33 -0.62 13.63
C ASP A 151 3.60 -0.92 14.47
N SER A 152 3.71 -0.34 15.67
CA SER A 152 4.83 -0.64 16.57
C SER A 152 4.72 -2.06 17.14
N GLU A 153 3.50 -2.51 17.46
CA GLU A 153 3.22 -3.89 17.87
C GLU A 153 3.49 -4.86 16.72
N ARG A 154 2.98 -4.57 15.50
CA ARG A 154 3.24 -5.40 14.30
C ARG A 154 4.73 -5.51 14.00
N ARG A 155 5.48 -4.42 14.17
CA ARG A 155 6.92 -4.41 13.98
C ARG A 155 7.63 -5.27 15.01
N TRP A 156 7.30 -5.09 16.28
CA TRP A 156 7.85 -5.91 17.35
C TRP A 156 7.57 -7.38 17.08
N HIS A 157 6.33 -7.70 16.71
CA HIS A 157 5.89 -9.03 16.38
C HIS A 157 6.67 -9.65 15.21
N ALA A 158 6.81 -8.93 14.09
CA ALA A 158 7.62 -9.39 12.95
C ALA A 158 9.10 -9.60 13.34
N ARG A 159 9.66 -8.72 14.18
CA ARG A 159 11.03 -8.89 14.71
C ARG A 159 11.15 -10.10 15.63
N MET A 160 10.15 -10.36 16.46
CA MET A 160 10.11 -11.53 17.33
C MET A 160 9.95 -12.83 16.54
N ALA A 161 9.19 -12.84 15.44
CA ALA A 161 9.13 -13.98 14.53
C ALA A 161 10.54 -14.33 13.99
N LEU A 162 11.32 -13.32 13.61
CA LEU A 162 12.67 -13.50 13.07
C LEU A 162 13.72 -13.86 14.12
N THR A 163 13.62 -13.29 15.33
CA THR A 163 14.66 -13.45 16.37
C THR A 163 14.35 -14.57 17.36
N GLY A 164 13.08 -14.72 17.76
CA GLY A 164 12.62 -15.70 18.72
C GLY A 164 12.48 -17.11 18.12
N PHE A 165 11.83 -17.22 16.95
CA PHE A 165 11.67 -18.51 16.28
C PHE A 165 12.77 -18.78 15.25
N GLY A 166 13.25 -17.74 14.55
CA GLY A 166 14.38 -17.83 13.64
C GLY A 166 14.25 -18.99 12.65
N ARG A 167 15.24 -19.89 12.64
CA ARG A 167 15.23 -21.08 11.75
C ARG A 167 14.09 -22.06 12.02
N ALA A 168 13.57 -22.10 13.24
CA ALA A 168 12.50 -23.01 13.61
C ALA A 168 11.14 -22.63 12.99
N ALA A 169 10.96 -21.37 12.58
CA ALA A 169 9.78 -20.91 11.87
C ALA A 169 9.67 -21.43 10.42
N GLY A 170 10.74 -21.99 9.88
CA GLY A 170 10.82 -22.34 8.47
C GLY A 170 11.14 -21.13 7.57
N PRO A 171 11.59 -21.38 6.34
CA PRO A 171 12.07 -20.33 5.45
C PRO A 171 10.96 -19.42 4.91
N GLU A 172 9.75 -19.94 4.71
CA GLU A 172 8.61 -19.15 4.24
C GLU A 172 8.21 -18.08 5.27
N LEU A 173 8.00 -18.46 6.52
CA LEU A 173 7.59 -17.53 7.58
C LEU A 173 8.65 -16.45 7.84
N GLN A 174 9.94 -16.78 7.71
CA GLN A 174 10.99 -15.76 7.74
C GLN A 174 10.86 -14.74 6.62
N ILE A 175 10.51 -15.18 5.40
CA ILE A 175 10.29 -14.27 4.27
C ILE A 175 9.08 -13.37 4.54
N LEU A 176 7.98 -13.94 5.03
CA LEU A 176 6.76 -13.18 5.37
C LEU A 176 7.06 -12.12 6.45
N ALA A 177 7.77 -12.51 7.51
CA ALA A 177 8.16 -11.60 8.58
C ALA A 177 9.10 -10.49 8.11
N GLU A 178 10.03 -10.79 7.19
CA GLU A 178 10.93 -9.79 6.62
C GLU A 178 10.22 -8.79 5.71
N ILE A 179 9.27 -9.26 4.90
CA ILE A 179 8.48 -8.41 4.02
C ILE A 179 7.57 -7.50 4.86
N GLU A 180 6.91 -8.03 5.88
CA GLU A 180 6.06 -7.24 6.78
C GLU A 180 6.89 -6.18 7.54
N LEU A 181 8.05 -6.57 8.08
CA LEU A 181 8.94 -5.63 8.73
C LEU A 181 9.41 -4.54 7.76
N ALA A 182 9.75 -4.90 6.53
CA ALA A 182 10.14 -3.94 5.51
C ALA A 182 9.00 -3.00 5.11
N ARG A 183 7.77 -3.51 4.99
CA ARG A 183 6.56 -2.71 4.74
C ARG A 183 6.36 -1.65 5.84
N LEU A 184 6.46 -2.06 7.10
CA LEU A 184 6.34 -1.15 8.25
C LEU A 184 7.47 -0.12 8.32
N LEU A 185 8.70 -0.50 7.96
CA LEU A 185 9.82 0.44 7.85
C LEU A 185 9.61 1.43 6.69
N TRP A 186 9.09 0.94 5.56
CA TRP A 186 8.74 1.77 4.41
C TRP A 186 7.67 2.79 4.78
N GLN A 187 6.56 2.38 5.38
CA GLN A 187 5.50 3.30 5.81
C GLN A 187 6.02 4.37 6.78
N GLN A 188 6.76 3.96 7.81
CA GLN A 188 7.30 4.91 8.79
C GLN A 188 8.41 5.81 8.25
N SER A 189 9.03 5.45 7.13
CA SER A 189 9.96 6.36 6.47
C SER A 189 9.24 7.58 5.87
N CYS A 190 7.93 7.52 5.65
CA CYS A 190 7.17 8.67 5.17
C CYS A 190 6.69 9.55 6.34
N PRO A 191 6.96 10.87 6.35
CA PRO A 191 6.48 11.76 7.40
C PRO A 191 4.98 12.09 7.30
N ILE A 192 4.30 11.60 6.26
CA ILE A 192 2.87 11.77 5.99
C ILE A 192 2.26 10.41 5.64
N ALA A 193 0.93 10.32 5.60
CA ALA A 193 0.26 9.13 5.08
C ALA A 193 0.68 8.91 3.62
N ASP A 194 1.13 7.70 3.29
CA ASP A 194 1.45 7.36 1.91
C ASP A 194 0.17 7.19 1.08
N ILE A 195 0.29 7.42 -0.22
CA ILE A 195 -0.78 7.24 -1.20
C ILE A 195 -0.44 5.99 -1.97
N GLY A 196 -0.99 4.85 -1.54
CA GLY A 196 -0.79 3.58 -2.23
C GLY A 196 0.65 3.08 -2.20
N GLY A 197 1.40 3.39 -1.14
CA GLY A 197 2.82 3.03 -1.00
C GLY A 197 3.79 4.11 -1.47
N THR A 198 3.34 5.17 -2.14
CA THR A 198 4.17 6.34 -2.48
C THR A 198 4.05 7.44 -1.42
N CYS A 199 5.18 7.94 -0.93
CA CYS A 199 5.23 9.05 0.01
C CYS A 199 5.02 10.38 -0.72
N GLY A 200 3.81 10.90 -0.71
CA GLY A 200 3.51 12.12 -1.43
C GLY A 200 2.13 12.67 -1.16
N VAL A 201 1.86 13.85 -1.73
CA VAL A 201 0.56 14.52 -1.68
C VAL A 201 0.05 14.66 -3.10
N MET A 202 -1.21 14.29 -3.31
CA MET A 202 -1.87 14.52 -4.58
C MET A 202 -2.38 15.96 -4.63
N SER A 203 -2.06 16.68 -5.70
CA SER A 203 -2.52 18.05 -5.92
C SER A 203 -3.08 18.16 -7.32
N ARG A 204 -4.24 18.80 -7.45
CA ARG A 204 -4.77 19.18 -8.76
C ARG A 204 -4.04 20.43 -9.24
N VAL A 205 -3.47 20.34 -10.43
CA VAL A 205 -2.68 21.41 -11.03
C VAL A 205 -3.21 21.75 -12.41
N ASN A 206 -3.33 23.06 -12.68
CA ASN A 206 -3.69 23.56 -14.00
C ASN A 206 -2.46 23.40 -14.90
N TRP A 207 -2.51 22.44 -15.81
CA TRP A 207 -1.48 22.21 -16.81
C TRP A 207 -1.83 22.89 -18.13
N HIS A 208 -0.83 23.52 -18.72
CA HIS A 208 -0.90 24.05 -20.06
C HIS A 208 -0.52 22.94 -21.05
N VAL A 209 -1.51 22.47 -21.82
CA VAL A 209 -1.30 21.48 -22.89
C VAL A 209 -1.74 22.12 -24.20
N GLY A 210 -0.78 22.50 -25.04
CA GLY A 210 -1.10 23.26 -26.25
C GLY A 210 -1.64 24.65 -25.90
N CYS A 211 -2.72 25.05 -26.58
CA CYS A 211 -3.45 26.29 -26.30
C CYS A 211 -4.47 26.17 -25.16
N GLY A 212 -4.60 25.00 -24.53
CA GLY A 212 -5.62 24.71 -23.51
C GLY A 212 -5.04 24.62 -22.10
N ARG A 213 -5.91 24.87 -21.11
CA ARG A 213 -5.65 24.53 -19.70
C ARG A 213 -6.41 23.26 -19.36
N VAL A 214 -5.71 22.26 -18.86
CA VAL A 214 -6.29 21.00 -18.39
C VAL A 214 -5.92 20.85 -16.92
N GLN A 215 -6.92 20.63 -16.06
CA GLN A 215 -6.63 20.27 -14.68
C GLN A 215 -6.20 18.81 -14.64
N ARG A 216 -5.06 18.51 -14.03
CA ARG A 216 -4.58 17.14 -13.86
C ARG A 216 -4.17 16.92 -12.42
N ASP A 217 -4.39 15.72 -11.91
CA ASP A 217 -3.83 15.32 -10.64
C ASP A 217 -2.34 15.02 -10.83
N ALA A 218 -1.51 15.68 -10.03
CA ALA A 218 -0.07 15.45 -10.00
C ALA A 218 0.33 15.04 -8.58
N LEU A 219 1.29 14.13 -8.50
CA LEU A 219 1.80 13.61 -7.25
C LEU A 219 3.09 14.34 -6.87
N LEU A 220 3.03 15.12 -5.79
CA LEU A 220 4.21 15.71 -5.19
C LEU A 220 4.83 14.72 -4.23
N VAL A 221 5.98 14.16 -4.60
CA VAL A 221 6.72 13.24 -3.72
C VAL A 221 7.37 14.00 -2.57
N VAL A 222 7.23 13.46 -1.37
CA VAL A 222 7.87 13.94 -0.15
C VAL A 222 9.10 13.08 0.13
N GLU A 223 10.14 13.69 0.71
CA GLU A 223 11.33 12.94 1.11
C GLU A 223 11.01 11.98 2.25
N ARG A 224 11.50 10.76 2.12
CA ARG A 224 11.45 9.74 3.16
C ARG A 224 12.67 9.86 4.06
N ASP A 225 12.57 9.33 5.27
CA ASP A 225 13.73 8.95 6.06
C ASP A 225 14.59 7.94 5.28
N ALA A 226 15.79 8.38 4.89
CA ALA A 226 16.67 7.63 4.01
C ALA A 226 17.20 6.34 4.66
N GLU A 227 17.36 6.31 5.99
CA GLU A 227 17.85 5.14 6.72
C GLU A 227 16.77 4.05 6.74
N LEU A 228 15.55 4.40 7.15
CA LEU A 228 14.41 3.49 7.20
C LEU A 228 14.04 2.98 5.80
N ALA A 229 13.95 3.86 4.80
CA ALA A 229 13.67 3.45 3.42
C ALA A 229 14.80 2.60 2.82
N GLY A 230 16.06 2.88 3.18
CA GLY A 230 17.20 2.07 2.80
C GLY A 230 17.16 0.67 3.42
N GLU A 231 16.82 0.56 4.71
CA GLU A 231 16.65 -0.72 5.38
C GLU A 231 15.51 -1.55 4.80
N ALA A 232 14.34 -0.93 4.61
CA ALA A 232 13.18 -1.57 3.99
C ALA A 232 13.55 -2.20 2.64
N ARG A 233 14.17 -1.44 1.73
CA ARG A 233 14.58 -1.95 0.40
C ARG A 233 15.56 -3.14 0.50
N ARG A 234 16.55 -3.07 1.39
CA ARG A 234 17.50 -4.18 1.59
C ARG A 234 16.78 -5.45 2.06
N ARG A 235 15.82 -5.33 2.97
CA ARG A 235 15.01 -6.45 3.47
C ARG A 235 14.13 -7.04 2.37
N LEU A 236 13.39 -6.22 1.62
CA LEU A 236 12.56 -6.65 0.49
C LEU A 236 13.39 -7.41 -0.54
N GLN A 237 14.53 -6.86 -0.97
CA GLN A 237 15.41 -7.53 -1.94
C GLN A 237 15.97 -8.85 -1.40
N SER A 238 16.32 -8.90 -0.11
CA SER A 238 16.78 -10.13 0.54
C SER A 238 15.70 -11.20 0.62
N ALA A 239 14.49 -10.81 1.00
CA ALA A 239 13.31 -11.66 1.06
C ALA A 239 12.95 -12.24 -0.33
N LEU A 240 12.91 -11.39 -1.37
CA LEU A 240 12.65 -11.81 -2.75
C LEU A 240 13.71 -12.79 -3.28
N ARG A 241 15.00 -12.60 -2.94
CA ARG A 241 16.05 -13.56 -3.31
C ARG A 241 15.83 -14.93 -2.67
N ARG A 242 15.45 -14.97 -1.38
CA ARG A 242 15.15 -16.22 -0.67
C ARG A 242 13.89 -16.91 -1.20
N ALA A 243 12.86 -16.13 -1.54
CA ALA A 243 11.59 -16.66 -2.05
C ALA A 243 11.74 -17.45 -3.35
N ARG A 244 12.68 -17.07 -4.23
CA ARG A 244 12.95 -17.78 -5.49
C ARG A 244 13.36 -19.25 -5.33
N ALA A 245 13.86 -19.63 -4.15
CA ALA A 245 14.31 -20.99 -3.87
C ALA A 245 13.22 -21.86 -3.21
N LEU A 246 12.05 -21.30 -2.92
CA LEU A 246 10.96 -22.00 -2.27
C LEU A 246 9.86 -22.35 -3.28
N PRO A 247 9.10 -23.44 -3.05
CA PRO A 247 7.85 -23.66 -3.76
C PRO A 247 6.89 -22.51 -3.45
N THR A 248 6.18 -22.03 -4.48
CA THR A 248 5.21 -20.95 -4.34
C THR A 248 3.97 -21.45 -3.59
N SER A 249 3.75 -20.96 -2.37
CA SER A 249 2.44 -20.99 -1.71
C SER A 249 1.66 -19.72 -2.07
N GLU A 250 0.33 -19.73 -1.93
CA GLU A 250 -0.52 -18.56 -2.15
C GLU A 250 -0.06 -17.38 -1.26
N ARG A 251 0.08 -17.63 0.04
CA ARG A 251 0.57 -16.67 1.05
C ARG A 251 1.95 -16.09 0.69
N LEU A 252 2.88 -16.93 0.22
CA LEU A 252 4.19 -16.47 -0.22
C LEU A 252 4.08 -15.64 -1.50
N SER A 253 3.24 -16.04 -2.45
CA SER A 253 3.00 -15.32 -3.70
C SER A 253 2.51 -13.90 -3.43
N GLU A 254 1.48 -13.75 -2.60
CA GLU A 254 0.94 -12.45 -2.20
C GLU A 254 2.01 -11.56 -1.57
N ALA A 255 2.77 -12.10 -0.60
CA ALA A 255 3.83 -11.35 0.06
C ALA A 255 4.94 -10.93 -0.93
N VAL A 256 5.33 -11.82 -1.84
CA VAL A 256 6.30 -11.53 -2.91
C VAL A 256 5.77 -10.44 -3.84
N MET A 257 4.49 -10.45 -4.22
CA MET A 257 3.88 -9.40 -5.03
C MET A 257 3.90 -8.06 -4.30
N HIS A 258 3.51 -8.04 -3.03
CA HIS A 258 3.56 -6.82 -2.22
C HIS A 258 4.99 -6.28 -2.09
N ALA A 259 5.98 -7.16 -1.93
CA ALA A 259 7.38 -6.76 -1.89
C ALA A 259 7.87 -6.17 -3.22
N ARG A 260 7.44 -6.73 -4.36
CA ARG A 260 7.73 -6.17 -5.69
C ARG A 260 7.06 -4.81 -5.89
N TRP A 261 5.80 -4.68 -5.46
CA TRP A 261 5.06 -3.41 -5.48
C TRP A 261 5.81 -2.30 -4.76
N LEU A 262 6.23 -2.52 -3.51
CA LEU A 262 6.97 -1.51 -2.74
C LEU A 262 8.32 -1.14 -3.36
N LEU A 263 9.00 -2.09 -4.02
CA LEU A 263 10.23 -1.79 -4.77
C LEU A 263 9.93 -0.95 -6.02
N ALA A 264 8.85 -1.24 -6.74
CA ALA A 264 8.40 -0.43 -7.88
C ALA A 264 8.02 0.99 -7.45
N GLU A 265 7.29 1.15 -6.34
CA GLU A 265 6.97 2.48 -5.78
C GLU A 265 8.25 3.25 -5.40
N SER A 266 9.30 2.59 -4.94
CA SER A 266 10.61 3.25 -4.73
C SER A 266 11.20 3.80 -6.03
N THR A 267 11.11 3.06 -7.13
CA THR A 267 11.59 3.49 -8.46
C THR A 267 10.72 4.63 -8.98
N PHE A 268 9.41 4.54 -8.79
CA PHE A 268 8.45 5.58 -9.16
C PHE A 268 8.71 6.89 -8.41
N GLU A 269 8.94 6.83 -7.10
CA GLU A 269 9.33 8.02 -6.35
C GLU A 269 10.67 8.62 -6.82
N GLU A 270 11.66 7.80 -7.19
CA GLU A 270 12.92 8.30 -7.75
C GLU A 270 12.69 9.00 -9.09
N LEU A 271 11.82 8.45 -9.93
CA LEU A 271 11.43 9.05 -11.21
C LEU A 271 10.82 10.45 -11.01
N LEU A 272 9.90 10.59 -10.06
CA LEU A 272 9.22 11.86 -9.78
C LEU A 272 10.10 12.91 -9.09
N ARG A 273 11.08 12.48 -8.29
CA ARG A 273 12.08 13.37 -7.67
C ARG A 273 13.11 13.89 -8.67
N LEU A 274 13.20 13.29 -9.86
CA LEU A 274 14.16 13.72 -10.87
C LEU A 274 13.65 15.00 -11.54
N HIS A 275 14.19 16.15 -11.14
CA HIS A 275 13.80 17.43 -11.72
C HIS A 275 14.69 17.86 -12.90
N GLN A 276 14.09 18.58 -13.84
CA GLN A 276 14.82 19.19 -14.95
C GLN A 276 15.91 20.14 -14.41
N PRO A 277 17.16 20.09 -14.94
CA PRO A 277 18.22 20.99 -14.51
C PRO A 277 17.81 22.47 -14.66
N ILE A 278 18.19 23.28 -13.66
CA ILE A 278 17.99 24.73 -13.68
C ILE A 278 19.16 25.47 -14.36
N GLY A 279 18.89 26.69 -14.83
CA GLY A 279 19.91 27.54 -15.46
C GLY A 279 20.44 26.97 -16.77
N LEU A 280 19.55 26.37 -17.57
CA LEU A 280 19.89 25.94 -18.93
C LEU A 280 19.79 27.13 -19.87
N ASP A 281 20.81 27.31 -20.69
CA ASP A 281 20.85 28.31 -21.76
C ASP A 281 21.31 27.63 -23.04
N PHE A 282 20.41 27.62 -24.02
CA PHE A 282 20.61 27.02 -25.34
C PHE A 282 20.77 28.10 -26.43
N SER A 283 20.95 29.37 -26.03
CA SER A 283 21.02 30.47 -26.97
C SER A 283 22.38 30.49 -27.68
N LEU A 284 22.37 30.44 -29.01
CA LEU A 284 23.55 30.62 -29.84
C LEU A 284 23.29 31.75 -30.83
N GLU A 285 24.04 32.84 -30.69
CA GLU A 285 23.98 33.96 -31.64
C GLU A 285 25.00 33.73 -32.76
N GLU A 286 24.76 32.71 -33.58
CA GLU A 286 25.70 32.27 -34.62
C GLU A 286 26.07 33.37 -35.62
N TRP A 287 25.15 34.31 -35.88
CA TRP A 287 25.38 35.50 -36.70
C TRP A 287 26.56 36.35 -36.21
N ARG A 288 26.93 36.28 -34.91
CA ARG A 288 28.11 36.98 -34.38
C ARG A 288 29.44 36.43 -34.91
N ALA A 289 29.45 35.22 -35.48
CA ALA A 289 30.63 34.65 -36.12
C ALA A 289 31.05 35.45 -37.37
N GLU A 290 30.10 36.14 -38.00
CA GLU A 290 30.32 36.93 -39.22
C GLU A 290 30.85 38.34 -38.93
N LEU A 291 30.74 38.81 -37.69
CA LEU A 291 31.23 40.12 -37.29
C LEU A 291 32.75 40.08 -37.02
N PRO A 292 33.53 41.02 -37.60
CA PRO A 292 34.95 41.12 -37.29
C PRO A 292 35.14 41.60 -35.84
N GLY A 293 36.06 40.95 -35.12
CA GLY A 293 36.53 41.44 -33.81
C GLY A 293 36.63 40.37 -32.74
N ARG A 294 37.71 40.42 -31.96
CA ARG A 294 38.01 39.46 -30.88
C ARG A 294 36.90 39.35 -29.83
N ARG A 295 36.18 40.44 -29.57
CA ARG A 295 35.06 40.48 -28.62
C ARG A 295 33.90 39.58 -29.06
N HIS A 296 33.52 39.61 -30.34
CA HIS A 296 32.42 38.78 -30.86
C HIS A 296 32.78 37.29 -30.81
N ALA A 297 34.01 36.95 -31.21
CA ALA A 297 34.52 35.58 -31.11
C ALA A 297 34.52 35.05 -29.67
N LEU A 298 34.95 35.87 -28.69
CA LEU A 298 34.93 35.48 -27.27
C LEU A 298 33.51 35.26 -26.75
N ILE A 299 32.56 36.14 -27.10
CA ILE A 299 31.17 35.98 -26.66
C ILE A 299 30.56 34.71 -27.25
N LEU A 300 30.75 34.46 -28.55
CA LEU A 300 30.25 33.23 -29.19
C LEU A 300 30.91 31.98 -28.58
N SER A 301 32.21 32.03 -28.27
CA SER A 301 32.89 30.93 -27.59
C SER A 301 32.30 30.64 -26.21
N ASN A 302 31.97 31.68 -25.43
CA ASN A 302 31.33 31.52 -24.13
C ASN A 302 29.89 30.99 -24.27
N GLN A 303 29.12 31.50 -25.24
CA GLN A 303 27.77 31.00 -25.54
C GLN A 303 27.81 29.51 -25.94
N ARG A 304 28.75 29.10 -26.80
CA ARG A 304 28.96 27.68 -27.16
C ARG A 304 29.29 26.82 -25.94
N ALA A 305 30.19 27.28 -25.07
CA ALA A 305 30.52 26.55 -23.85
C ALA A 305 29.30 26.36 -22.93
N THR A 306 28.49 27.41 -22.75
CA THR A 306 27.24 27.36 -21.97
C THR A 306 26.18 26.47 -22.62
N HIS A 307 25.98 26.60 -23.93
CA HIS A 307 25.09 25.74 -24.72
C HIS A 307 25.47 24.27 -24.57
N ASP A 308 26.75 23.93 -24.76
CA ASP A 308 27.21 22.55 -24.68
C ASP A 308 27.09 21.99 -23.26
N ALA A 309 27.33 22.81 -22.24
CA ALA A 309 27.10 22.43 -20.84
C ALA A 309 25.60 22.18 -20.57
N SER A 310 24.72 23.03 -21.08
CA SER A 310 23.27 22.89 -20.95
C SER A 310 22.76 21.64 -21.68
N THR A 311 23.21 21.40 -22.91
CA THR A 311 22.90 20.21 -23.70
C THR A 311 23.35 18.94 -22.99
N ARG A 312 24.56 18.91 -22.42
CA ARG A 312 25.03 17.75 -21.64
C ARG A 312 24.17 17.49 -20.41
N ARG A 313 23.88 18.53 -19.62
CA ARG A 313 23.05 18.39 -18.40
C ARG A 313 21.63 17.92 -18.72
N MET A 314 21.03 18.50 -19.77
CA MET A 314 19.70 18.12 -20.22
C MET A 314 19.68 16.69 -20.78
N SER A 315 20.65 16.31 -21.61
CA SER A 315 20.77 14.95 -22.15
C SER A 315 20.95 13.91 -21.04
N ALA A 316 21.77 14.22 -20.01
CA ALA A 316 21.93 13.34 -18.85
C ALA A 316 20.62 13.18 -18.06
N PHE A 317 19.89 14.28 -17.84
CA PHE A 317 18.57 14.26 -17.19
C PHE A 317 17.57 13.39 -17.97
N ILE A 318 17.38 13.67 -19.27
CA ILE A 318 16.47 12.92 -20.14
C ILE A 318 16.85 11.44 -20.14
N THR A 319 18.12 11.11 -20.34
CA THR A 319 18.62 9.73 -20.37
C THR A 319 18.30 9.00 -19.08
N ARG A 320 18.54 9.63 -17.92
CA ARG A 320 18.23 9.05 -16.62
C ARG A 320 16.72 8.88 -16.42
N LYS A 321 15.91 9.88 -16.77
CA LYS A 321 14.45 9.83 -16.65
C LYS A 321 13.86 8.66 -17.45
N TYR A 322 14.28 8.52 -18.71
CA TYR A 322 13.85 7.39 -19.56
C TYR A 322 14.36 6.04 -19.08
N ALA A 323 15.55 5.98 -18.46
CA ALA A 323 16.05 4.74 -17.89
C ALA A 323 15.20 4.28 -16.71
N LEU A 324 14.84 5.20 -15.79
CA LEU A 324 13.95 4.93 -14.67
C LEU A 324 12.55 4.55 -15.15
N HIS A 325 11.99 5.28 -16.10
CA HIS A 325 10.68 4.98 -16.70
C HIS A 325 10.63 3.57 -17.29
N ARG A 326 11.60 3.19 -18.14
CA ARG A 326 11.65 1.84 -18.71
C ARG A 326 11.86 0.76 -17.65
N GLN A 327 12.59 1.06 -16.58
CA GLN A 327 12.73 0.12 -15.46
C GLN A 327 11.38 -0.09 -14.78
N LEU A 328 10.69 1.00 -14.48
CA LEU A 328 9.39 0.97 -13.83
C LEU A 328 8.32 0.27 -14.67
N GLU A 329 8.31 0.47 -15.99
CA GLU A 329 7.43 -0.29 -16.90
C GLU A 329 7.65 -1.80 -16.76
N ARG A 330 8.92 -2.25 -16.77
CA ARG A 330 9.22 -3.68 -16.58
C ARG A 330 8.81 -4.19 -15.20
N GLU A 331 8.96 -3.37 -14.16
CA GLU A 331 8.58 -3.73 -12.79
C GLU A 331 7.05 -3.89 -12.67
N TYR A 332 6.27 -2.94 -13.19
CA TYR A 332 4.80 -3.05 -13.18
C TYR A 332 4.27 -4.13 -14.12
N ASP A 333 4.85 -4.32 -15.30
CA ASP A 333 4.42 -5.39 -16.22
C ASP A 333 4.65 -6.78 -15.59
N ALA A 334 5.75 -6.95 -14.86
CA ALA A 334 6.02 -8.18 -14.10
C ALA A 334 5.05 -8.40 -12.93
N ILE A 335 4.51 -7.33 -12.36
CA ILE A 335 3.46 -7.41 -11.33
C ILE A 335 2.13 -7.77 -11.98
N ILE A 336 1.74 -7.10 -13.06
CA ILE A 336 0.48 -7.34 -13.78
C ILE A 336 0.36 -8.80 -14.23
N ALA A 337 1.47 -9.42 -14.65
CA ALA A 337 1.49 -10.79 -15.12
C ALA A 337 1.25 -11.86 -14.04
N GLU A 338 1.48 -11.53 -12.75
CA GLU A 338 1.54 -12.52 -11.66
C GLU A 338 0.61 -12.20 -10.48
N ALA A 339 0.05 -10.98 -10.41
CA ALA A 339 -0.62 -10.51 -9.20
C ALA A 339 -2.13 -10.75 -9.17
N ASP A 340 -2.70 -10.55 -7.98
CA ASP A 340 -4.14 -10.51 -7.76
C ASP A 340 -4.77 -9.24 -8.39
N PRO A 341 -6.09 -9.21 -8.62
CA PRO A 341 -6.76 -8.07 -9.25
C PRO A 341 -6.49 -6.70 -8.60
N HIS A 342 -6.40 -6.62 -7.27
CA HIS A 342 -6.18 -5.33 -6.58
C HIS A 342 -4.81 -4.75 -6.93
N THR A 343 -3.78 -5.60 -6.88
CA THR A 343 -2.42 -5.20 -7.23
C THR A 343 -2.29 -4.89 -8.74
N ILE A 344 -3.05 -5.57 -9.60
CA ILE A 344 -3.11 -5.27 -11.04
C ILE A 344 -3.64 -3.85 -11.29
N PHE A 345 -4.72 -3.43 -10.62
CA PHE A 345 -5.25 -2.07 -10.79
C PHE A 345 -4.21 -1.01 -10.42
N ALA A 346 -3.56 -1.19 -9.28
CA ALA A 346 -2.53 -0.29 -8.81
C ALA A 346 -1.38 -0.18 -9.83
N ALA A 347 -0.90 -1.31 -10.36
CA ALA A 347 0.19 -1.36 -11.34
C ALA A 347 -0.19 -0.75 -12.69
N LEU A 348 -1.40 -1.00 -13.20
CA LEU A 348 -1.87 -0.39 -14.44
C LEU A 348 -2.01 1.13 -14.30
N HIS A 349 -2.64 1.58 -13.21
CA HIS A 349 -2.82 3.00 -12.94
C HIS A 349 -1.48 3.71 -12.81
N ARG A 350 -0.57 3.18 -11.97
CA ARG A 350 0.76 3.76 -11.77
C ARG A 350 1.62 3.72 -13.02
N GLY A 351 1.55 2.65 -13.80
CA GLY A 351 2.24 2.56 -15.09
C GLY A 351 1.79 3.65 -16.06
N ALA A 352 0.48 3.87 -16.17
CA ALA A 352 -0.07 4.96 -16.98
C ALA A 352 0.30 6.35 -16.44
N GLN A 353 0.25 6.52 -15.11
CA GLN A 353 0.67 7.75 -14.44
C GLN A 353 2.14 8.08 -14.73
N ALA A 354 3.05 7.13 -14.53
CA ALA A 354 4.48 7.31 -14.78
C ALA A 354 4.79 7.70 -16.22
N THR A 355 4.12 7.08 -17.20
CA THR A 355 4.29 7.44 -18.61
C THR A 355 3.82 8.86 -18.88
N ARG A 356 2.69 9.29 -18.32
CA ARG A 356 2.22 10.68 -18.43
C ARG A 356 3.19 11.65 -17.75
N ASP A 357 3.69 11.35 -16.55
CA ASP A 357 4.65 12.20 -15.82
C ASP A 357 5.96 12.35 -16.59
N VAL A 358 6.39 11.30 -17.30
CA VAL A 358 7.56 11.34 -18.19
C VAL A 358 7.29 12.20 -19.39
N VAL A 359 6.20 11.92 -20.11
CA VAL A 359 5.87 12.59 -21.35
C VAL A 359 5.57 14.05 -21.15
N LEU A 360 4.81 14.42 -20.11
CA LEU A 360 4.30 15.76 -19.87
C LEU A 360 5.18 16.56 -18.91
N HIS A 361 6.26 15.96 -18.40
CA HIS A 361 7.13 16.57 -17.39
C HIS A 361 6.33 17.08 -16.17
N LEU A 362 5.39 16.28 -15.66
CA LEU A 362 4.50 16.64 -14.55
C LEU A 362 5.21 16.71 -13.19
N GLU A 363 6.55 16.82 -13.18
CA GLU A 363 7.31 16.93 -11.94
C GLU A 363 6.95 18.25 -11.24
N LEU A 364 6.23 18.15 -10.13
CA LEU A 364 5.97 19.29 -9.27
C LEU A 364 7.25 19.65 -8.52
N ASP A 365 7.94 20.68 -8.97
CA ASP A 365 8.98 21.36 -8.20
C ASP A 365 8.34 22.57 -7.51
N ARG A 366 8.29 22.54 -6.18
CA ARG A 366 7.77 23.67 -5.37
C ARG A 366 8.45 25.00 -5.71
N ASN A 367 9.70 24.96 -6.17
CA ASN A 367 10.48 26.14 -6.50
C ASN A 367 10.35 26.58 -7.97
N ARG A 368 9.63 25.81 -8.78
CA ARG A 368 9.49 26.07 -10.21
C ARG A 368 8.03 25.91 -10.64
N PRO A 369 7.28 27.01 -10.81
CA PRO A 369 5.96 26.92 -11.41
C PRO A 369 6.08 26.30 -12.81
N PRO A 370 5.04 25.55 -13.28
CA PRO A 370 5.00 25.03 -14.64
C PRO A 370 5.29 26.18 -15.61
N LYS A 371 6.29 26.03 -16.48
CA LYS A 371 6.54 27.02 -17.54
C LYS A 371 5.69 26.66 -18.75
N ASP A 372 4.88 27.62 -19.20
CA ASP A 372 3.83 27.44 -20.21
C ASP A 372 4.34 27.04 -21.62
N ASP A 373 5.60 27.28 -21.95
CA ASP A 373 5.99 27.41 -23.37
C ASP A 373 6.68 26.18 -24.01
N PHE A 374 7.06 25.16 -23.25
CA PHE A 374 7.95 24.11 -23.82
C PHE A 374 7.21 22.95 -24.50
N PHE A 375 5.92 22.75 -24.24
CA PHE A 375 5.23 21.50 -24.61
C PHE A 375 4.63 21.44 -26.01
N CYS A 376 4.18 22.58 -26.55
CA CYS A 376 3.41 22.59 -27.79
C CYS A 376 4.19 22.05 -29.00
N CYS A 377 5.53 22.05 -28.96
CA CYS A 377 6.36 21.66 -30.09
C CYS A 377 6.74 20.17 -30.14
N TYR A 378 6.48 19.39 -29.08
CA TYR A 378 6.93 17.99 -28.99
C TYR A 378 5.80 16.95 -28.92
N SER A 379 4.54 17.36 -29.09
CA SER A 379 3.37 16.47 -28.99
C SER A 379 3.48 15.23 -29.87
N ASP A 380 3.91 15.39 -31.13
CA ASP A 380 3.91 14.29 -32.10
C ASP A 380 4.94 13.21 -31.76
N ARG A 381 6.06 13.61 -31.16
CA ARG A 381 7.11 12.67 -30.73
C ARG A 381 6.65 11.79 -29.57
N PHE A 382 5.78 12.31 -28.71
CA PHE A 382 5.30 11.58 -27.54
C PHE A 382 3.92 10.97 -27.70
N ALA A 383 3.23 11.21 -28.81
CA ALA A 383 1.93 10.64 -29.10
C ALA A 383 1.86 9.11 -28.89
N PRO A 384 2.86 8.29 -29.29
CA PRO A 384 2.83 6.85 -29.02
C PRO A 384 2.87 6.49 -27.54
N MET A 385 3.62 7.24 -26.73
CA MET A 385 3.70 7.02 -25.28
C MET A 385 2.39 7.43 -24.59
N LEU A 386 1.79 8.54 -25.01
CA LEU A 386 0.48 8.97 -24.50
C LEU A 386 -0.63 7.99 -24.87
N ALA A 387 -0.60 7.46 -26.10
CA ALA A 387 -1.53 6.43 -26.54
C ALA A 387 -1.38 5.15 -25.68
N ALA A 388 -0.14 4.71 -25.42
CA ALA A 388 0.12 3.55 -24.55
C ALA A 388 -0.35 3.79 -23.10
N ALA A 389 -0.19 5.02 -22.57
CA ALA A 389 -0.71 5.38 -21.25
C ALA A 389 -2.26 5.38 -21.22
N ALA A 390 -2.91 5.89 -22.27
CA ALA A 390 -4.36 5.87 -22.41
C ALA A 390 -4.88 4.43 -22.50
N GLU A 391 -4.24 3.59 -23.31
CA GLU A 391 -4.58 2.16 -23.41
C GLU A 391 -4.46 1.44 -22.07
N ARG A 392 -3.36 1.63 -21.32
CA ARG A 392 -3.20 1.08 -19.96
C ARG A 392 -4.31 1.55 -19.01
N THR A 393 -4.70 2.82 -19.11
CA THR A 393 -5.78 3.39 -18.28
C THR A 393 -7.12 2.75 -18.63
N ALA A 394 -7.43 2.64 -19.93
CA ALA A 394 -8.63 1.99 -20.45
C ALA A 394 -8.69 0.51 -20.02
N SER A 395 -7.59 -0.24 -20.14
CA SER A 395 -7.51 -1.63 -19.66
C SER A 395 -7.78 -1.73 -18.16
N CYS A 396 -7.25 -0.80 -17.36
CA CYS A 396 -7.53 -0.79 -15.92
C CYS A 396 -9.01 -0.57 -15.62
N ALA A 397 -9.64 0.41 -16.26
CA ALA A 397 -11.06 0.71 -16.07
C ALA A 397 -11.96 -0.45 -16.55
N SER A 398 -11.65 -1.06 -17.69
CA SER A 398 -12.35 -2.25 -18.18
C SER A 398 -12.25 -3.41 -17.18
N LEU A 399 -11.05 -3.70 -16.66
CA LEU A 399 -10.87 -4.77 -15.67
C LEU A 399 -11.64 -4.48 -14.37
N ALA A 400 -11.72 -3.22 -13.93
CA ALA A 400 -12.51 -2.83 -12.76
C ALA A 400 -14.01 -3.12 -12.97
N VAL A 401 -14.53 -2.83 -14.16
CA VAL A 401 -15.92 -3.14 -14.52
C VAL A 401 -16.15 -4.65 -14.60
N GLU A 402 -15.25 -5.39 -15.25
CA GLU A 402 -15.38 -6.86 -15.44
C GLU A 402 -15.35 -7.63 -14.12
N THR A 403 -14.48 -7.23 -13.19
CA THR A 403 -14.34 -7.87 -11.89
C THR A 403 -15.39 -7.41 -10.86
N GLY A 404 -16.00 -6.24 -11.08
CA GLY A 404 -16.91 -5.62 -10.12
C GLY A 404 -16.23 -5.19 -8.81
N LEU A 405 -14.90 -5.14 -8.76
CA LEU A 405 -14.14 -4.72 -7.59
C LEU A 405 -14.20 -3.20 -7.45
N VAL A 406 -14.56 -2.73 -6.26
CA VAL A 406 -14.75 -1.31 -5.96
C VAL A 406 -13.78 -0.90 -4.85
N ASP A 407 -12.49 -0.92 -5.16
CA ASP A 407 -11.46 -0.37 -4.28
C ASP A 407 -11.00 1.02 -4.74
N GLU A 408 -10.04 1.59 -4.00
CA GLU A 408 -9.46 2.90 -4.31
C GLU A 408 -8.78 2.94 -5.69
N TRP A 409 -8.10 1.86 -6.09
CA TRP A 409 -7.35 1.81 -7.35
C TRP A 409 -8.26 1.62 -8.56
N ALA A 410 -9.27 0.75 -8.45
CA ALA A 410 -10.34 0.59 -9.41
C ALA A 410 -11.07 1.92 -9.63
N THR A 411 -11.37 2.65 -8.55
CA THR A 411 -11.95 4.00 -8.62
C THR A 411 -11.03 4.96 -9.37
N ARG A 412 -9.74 5.03 -9.00
CA ARG A 412 -8.75 5.87 -9.69
C ARG A 412 -8.59 5.51 -11.17
N CYS A 413 -8.74 4.24 -11.54
CA CYS A 413 -8.70 3.81 -12.92
C CYS A 413 -9.92 4.28 -13.72
N GLN A 414 -11.11 4.17 -13.15
CA GLN A 414 -12.34 4.67 -13.77
C GLN A 414 -12.28 6.20 -13.96
N ASP A 415 -11.88 6.94 -12.91
CA ASP A 415 -11.79 8.40 -12.97
C ASP A 415 -10.76 8.85 -14.02
N ALA A 416 -9.59 8.20 -14.06
CA ALA A 416 -8.56 8.51 -15.04
C ALA A 416 -8.98 8.15 -16.47
N ALA A 417 -9.74 7.07 -16.67
CA ALA A 417 -10.25 6.68 -17.98
C ALA A 417 -11.33 7.64 -18.47
N ALA A 418 -12.25 8.05 -17.58
CA ALA A 418 -13.29 9.03 -17.88
C ALA A 418 -12.70 10.40 -18.26
N GLU A 419 -11.58 10.78 -17.64
CA GLU A 419 -10.88 12.01 -17.98
C GLU A 419 -10.19 11.97 -19.36
N LEU A 420 -9.83 10.78 -19.85
CA LEU A 420 -9.12 10.60 -21.13
C LEU A 420 -10.08 10.31 -22.29
N GLU A 421 -11.10 9.49 -22.06
CA GLU A 421 -12.07 9.02 -23.05
C GLU A 421 -13.50 9.06 -22.46
N PRO A 422 -14.07 10.26 -22.19
CA PRO A 422 -15.36 10.41 -21.51
C PRO A 422 -16.53 9.73 -22.27
N ASP A 423 -16.48 9.72 -23.60
CA ASP A 423 -17.49 9.06 -24.43
C ASP A 423 -17.51 7.53 -24.24
N ARG A 424 -16.38 6.94 -23.83
CA ARG A 424 -16.21 5.50 -23.64
C ARG A 424 -16.35 5.10 -22.17
N PHE A 425 -15.87 5.94 -21.27
CA PHE A 425 -15.90 5.71 -19.84
C PHE A 425 -16.66 6.87 -19.19
N PRO A 426 -17.98 6.75 -18.97
CA PRO A 426 -18.73 7.81 -18.32
C PRO A 426 -18.21 8.03 -16.91
N SER A 427 -18.23 9.27 -16.45
CA SER A 427 -17.77 9.59 -15.10
C SER A 427 -18.69 8.94 -14.06
N ARG A 428 -18.17 8.68 -12.86
CA ARG A 428 -18.99 8.16 -11.76
C ARG A 428 -20.14 9.10 -11.41
N ASP A 429 -19.94 10.40 -11.55
CA ASP A 429 -20.97 11.41 -11.32
C ASP A 429 -22.10 11.31 -12.37
N GLU A 430 -21.80 10.89 -13.60
CA GLU A 430 -22.81 10.63 -14.64
C GLU A 430 -23.57 9.31 -14.40
N LEU A 431 -22.88 8.28 -13.90
CA LEU A 431 -23.48 6.96 -13.62
C LEU A 431 -24.30 6.96 -12.32
N THR A 432 -23.87 7.75 -11.35
CA THR A 432 -24.51 7.91 -10.04
C THR A 432 -24.72 9.39 -9.75
N PRO A 433 -25.62 10.07 -10.49
CA PRO A 433 -25.90 11.48 -10.26
C PRO A 433 -26.31 11.65 -8.80
N ASP A 434 -25.65 12.60 -8.15
CA ASP A 434 -25.88 12.90 -6.74
C ASP A 434 -27.38 13.12 -6.54
N ARG A 435 -28.02 12.37 -5.63
CA ARG A 435 -29.49 12.43 -5.43
C ARG A 435 -29.98 13.83 -5.03
N ALA A 436 -29.06 14.70 -4.62
CA ALA A 436 -29.30 16.11 -4.32
C ALA A 436 -29.34 17.01 -5.56
N SER A 437 -28.83 16.55 -6.72
CA SER A 437 -29.16 17.17 -7.99
C SER A 437 -30.62 16.85 -8.28
N SER A 438 -31.51 17.82 -8.04
CA SER A 438 -32.88 17.77 -8.51
C SER A 438 -32.85 17.30 -9.95
N GLN A 439 -33.46 16.14 -10.24
CA GLN A 439 -33.69 15.74 -11.63
C GLN A 439 -34.17 16.99 -12.38
N PRO A 440 -33.63 17.31 -13.57
CA PRO A 440 -34.24 18.34 -14.38
C PRO A 440 -35.69 17.90 -14.55
N VAL A 441 -36.59 18.65 -13.91
CA VAL A 441 -38.02 18.41 -14.01
C VAL A 441 -38.29 18.44 -15.51
N ALA A 442 -38.73 17.32 -16.06
CA ALA A 442 -39.18 17.22 -17.43
C ALA A 442 -40.44 18.06 -17.60
N PHE A 443 -40.29 19.38 -17.65
CA PHE A 443 -41.31 20.36 -17.95
C PHE A 443 -40.62 21.47 -18.75
N ASP A 444 -40.63 21.30 -20.07
CA ASP A 444 -40.88 22.40 -21.05
C ASP A 444 -40.89 21.86 -22.49
N LEU A 445 -41.62 20.76 -22.71
CA LEU A 445 -41.99 20.31 -24.07
C LEU A 445 -43.49 20.46 -24.35
N VAL A 446 -44.24 21.15 -23.49
CA VAL A 446 -45.66 21.48 -23.70
C VAL A 446 -45.95 22.89 -23.20
N ALA A 447 -45.35 23.90 -23.83
CA ALA A 447 -45.78 25.30 -23.72
C ALA A 447 -45.21 26.13 -24.89
N ASN A 448 -45.59 25.76 -26.12
CA ASN A 448 -45.50 26.64 -27.30
C ASN A 448 -46.55 26.21 -28.34
N LEU A 449 -47.77 26.00 -27.86
CA LEU A 449 -48.97 26.18 -28.67
C LEU A 449 -49.74 27.30 -27.95
N ASP A 450 -50.08 28.33 -28.71
CA ASP A 450 -50.74 29.58 -28.30
C ASP A 450 -49.82 30.69 -27.77
N HIS A 451 -49.16 31.43 -28.69
CA HIS A 451 -49.56 32.81 -29.04
C HIS A 451 -48.66 33.38 -30.16
N ASP A 452 -49.35 33.90 -31.18
CA ASP A 452 -48.95 34.71 -32.35
C ASP A 452 -48.13 34.08 -33.50
#